data_AF-A0A373CLU8-F1
#
_entry.id   AF-A0A373CLU8-F1
#
_cell.length_a   1.000
_cell.length_b   1.000
_cell.length_c   1.000
_cell.angle_alpha   90.00
_cell.angle_beta   90.00
_cell.angle_gamma   90.00
#
_symmetry.space_group_name_H-M   'P 1'
#
loop_
_entity.id
_entity.type
_entity.pdbx_description
1 polymer ?
#
loop_
_entity_poly.entity_id
_entity_poly.type
_entity_poly.pdbx_seq_one_letter_code
_entity_poly.pdbx_strand_id
1 'polypeptide(L)'
;MYGNEGRCRSCGAKIRFIKMKSGKSMPVNEKIVNYKTDPHGKERIVTLGGDVVACVTGINADEATGFGYVSHFATCPNARNHRR
;
A
#
# COMPACT_ATOMS: atom_id res chain seq x y z
N MET A 1 16.48 -9.32 1.37
CA MET A 1 15.71 -10.09 2.37
C MET A 1 14.37 -9.40 2.60
N TYR A 2 13.28 -9.90 2.02
CA TYR A 2 11.93 -9.30 2.06
C TYR A 2 11.18 -9.63 3.37
N GLY A 3 11.83 -9.40 4.51
CA GLY A 3 11.40 -9.92 5.81
C GLY A 3 10.62 -8.93 6.69
N ASN A 4 9.45 -8.46 6.26
CA ASN A 4 8.50 -7.81 7.17
C ASN A 4 7.05 -8.16 6.81
N GLU A 5 6.77 -9.44 6.66
CA GLU A 5 5.40 -9.95 6.55
C GLU A 5 4.85 -10.12 7.98
N GLY A 6 3.60 -9.71 8.19
CA GLY A 6 2.95 -9.75 9.49
C GLY A 6 1.45 -9.95 9.36
N ARG A 7 0.75 -9.92 10.50
CA ARG A 7 -0.72 -9.93 10.53
C ARG A 7 -1.21 -8.69 11.24
N CYS A 8 -2.25 -8.08 10.69
CA CYS A 8 -2.93 -6.98 11.37
C CYS A 8 -3.52 -7.51 12.68
N ARG A 9 -3.16 -6.90 13.81
CA ARG A 9 -3.64 -7.30 15.13
C ARG A 9 -5.14 -7.12 15.32
N SER A 10 -5.78 -6.28 14.50
CA SER A 10 -7.21 -5.98 14.66
C SER A 10 -8.13 -6.71 13.70
N CYS A 11 -7.69 -7.05 12.48
CA CYS A 11 -8.53 -7.79 11.53
C CYS A 11 -7.96 -9.17 11.17
N GLY A 12 -6.75 -9.50 11.63
CA GLY A 12 -6.10 -10.79 11.36
C GLY A 12 -5.54 -10.94 9.94
N ALA A 13 -5.78 -9.98 9.05
CA ALA A 13 -5.32 -10.04 7.66
C ALA A 13 -3.79 -10.05 7.56
N LYS A 14 -3.26 -10.78 6.57
CA LYS A 14 -1.84 -10.74 6.21
C LYS A 14 -1.48 -9.36 5.65
N ILE A 15 -0.41 -8.78 6.18
CA ILE A 15 0.10 -7.47 5.80
C ILE A 15 1.61 -7.55 5.57
N ARG A 16 2.14 -6.63 4.78
CA ARG A 16 3.56 -6.35 4.69
C ARG A 16 3.87 -5.02 5.32
N PHE A 17 5.11 -4.82 5.76
CA PHE A 17 5.57 -3.50 6.16
C PHE A 17 6.63 -2.98 5.19
N ILE A 18 6.37 -1.79 4.65
CA ILE A 18 7.30 -1.06 3.79
C ILE A 18 7.91 0.07 4.62
N LYS A 19 9.23 0.20 4.55
CA LYS A 19 9.93 1.33 5.17
C LYS A 19 9.69 2.58 4.32
N MET A 20 9.01 3.56 4.89
CA MET A 20 8.73 4.84 4.24
C MET A 20 9.99 5.71 4.21
N LYS A 21 10.03 6.68 3.29
CA LYS A 21 11.09 7.72 3.29
C LYS A 21 11.17 8.51 4.61
N SER A 22 10.05 8.65 5.30
CA SER A 22 10.00 9.25 6.64
C SER A 22 10.63 8.40 7.74
N GLY A 23 11.13 7.21 7.43
CA GLY A 23 11.72 6.26 8.37
C GLY A 23 10.71 5.37 9.11
N LYS A 24 9.42 5.70 9.05
CA LYS A 24 8.34 4.89 9.65
C LYS A 24 8.03 3.65 8.81
N SER A 25 7.55 2.61 9.47
CA SER A 25 7.10 1.38 8.80
C SER A 25 5.60 1.44 8.50
N MET A 26 5.23 1.31 7.23
CA MET A 26 3.84 1.39 6.77
C MET A 26 3.26 -0.01 6.56
N PRO A 27 2.18 -0.39 7.26
CA PRO A 27 1.45 -1.61 6.94
C PRO A 27 0.71 -1.47 5.60
N VAL A 28 0.99 -2.40 4.70
CA VAL A 28 0.39 -2.51 3.37
C VAL A 28 -0.20 -3.91 3.18
N ASN A 29 -1.12 -4.05 2.23
CA ASN A 29 -1.67 -5.36 1.90
C ASN A 29 -0.61 -6.25 1.25
N GLU A 30 -0.79 -7.57 1.34
CA GLU A 30 0.12 -8.55 0.71
C GLU A 30 0.04 -8.51 -0.82
N LYS A 31 -1.14 -8.22 -1.38
CA LYS A 31 -1.38 -8.21 -2.82
C LYS A 31 -0.73 -6.99 -3.48
N ILE A 32 0.04 -7.25 -4.53
CA ILE A 32 0.60 -6.24 -5.43
C ILE A 32 -0.51 -5.78 -6.38
N VAL A 33 -0.52 -4.48 -6.67
CA VAL A 33 -1.47 -3.84 -7.58
C VAL A 33 -0.70 -3.02 -8.60
N ASN A 34 -1.06 -3.18 -9.87
CA ASN A 34 -0.56 -2.35 -10.96
C ASN A 34 -1.21 -0.99 -10.89
N TYR A 35 -0.41 0.05 -11.06
CA TYR A 35 -0.87 1.43 -11.01
C TYR A 35 -0.25 2.26 -12.11
N LYS A 36 -0.96 3.31 -12.51
CA LYS A 36 -0.44 4.38 -13.35
C LYS A 36 -0.47 5.67 -12.56
N THR A 37 0.66 6.37 -12.53
CA THR A 37 0.75 7.65 -11.82
C THR A 37 -0.18 8.66 -12.47
N ASP A 38 -1.07 9.23 -11.68
CA ASP A 38 -2.01 10.25 -12.13
C ASP A 38 -2.15 11.30 -11.01
N PRO A 39 -1.78 12.57 -11.25
CA PRO A 39 -1.97 13.65 -10.28
C PRO A 39 -3.43 13.83 -9.83
N HIS A 40 -4.40 13.46 -10.67
CA HIS A 40 -5.83 13.51 -10.37
C HIS A 40 -6.38 12.17 -9.86
N GLY A 41 -5.53 11.15 -9.74
CA GLY A 41 -5.87 9.84 -9.20
C GLY A 41 -6.40 9.94 -7.78
N LYS A 42 -7.60 9.39 -7.55
CA LYS A 42 -8.21 9.34 -6.20
C LYS A 42 -7.54 8.30 -5.31
N GLU A 43 -6.85 7.33 -5.90
CA GLU A 43 -6.24 6.22 -5.18
C GLU A 43 -4.79 6.54 -4.83
N ARG A 44 -4.32 5.87 -3.78
CA ARG A 44 -2.96 6.05 -3.25
C ARG A 44 -2.29 4.68 -3.12
N ILE A 45 -1.15 4.54 -3.80
CA ILE A 45 -0.32 3.35 -3.73
C ILE A 45 1.00 3.68 -3.02
N VAL A 46 1.44 2.73 -2.19
CA VAL A 46 2.75 2.76 -1.56
C VAL A 46 3.74 2.00 -2.44
N THR A 47 4.78 2.67 -2.89
CA THR A 47 5.86 2.05 -3.68
C THR A 47 6.83 1.31 -2.76
N LEU A 48 7.62 0.39 -3.34
CA LEU A 48 8.70 -0.30 -2.61
C LEU A 48 9.77 0.67 -2.06
N GLY A 49 9.92 1.84 -2.70
CA GLY A 49 10.82 2.91 -2.24
C GLY A 49 10.30 3.70 -1.03
N GLY A 50 9.10 3.38 -0.55
CA GLY A 50 8.50 4.06 0.60
C GLY A 50 7.88 5.42 0.26
N ASP A 51 7.50 5.63 -1.01
CA ASP A 51 6.74 6.78 -1.47
C ASP A 51 5.24 6.46 -1.53
N VAL A 52 4.39 7.47 -1.32
CA VAL A 52 2.95 7.38 -1.58
C VAL A 52 2.62 8.19 -2.81
N VAL A 53 2.18 7.53 -3.88
CA VAL A 53 1.86 8.17 -5.15
C VAL A 53 0.35 8.24 -5.37
N ALA A 54 -0.12 9.35 -5.95
CA ALA A 54 -1.46 9.42 -6.51
C ALA A 54 -1.49 8.63 -7.82
N CYS A 55 -2.49 7.76 -7.96
CA CYS A 55 -2.57 6.87 -9.10
C CYS A 55 -4.00 6.42 -9.36
N VAL A 56 -4.15 5.73 -10.48
CA VAL A 56 -5.31 4.89 -10.80
C VAL A 56 -4.84 3.45 -10.80
N THR A 57 -5.57 2.57 -10.10
CA THR A 57 -5.32 1.12 -10.06
C THR A 57 -6.29 0.37 -10.99
N GLY A 58 -6.06 -0.95 -11.15
CA GLY A 58 -6.91 -1.78 -12.02
C GLY A 58 -6.61 -1.63 -13.51
N ILE A 59 -5.42 -1.11 -13.84
CA ILE A 59 -4.96 -0.95 -15.22
C ILE A 59 -4.17 -2.19 -15.64
N ASN A 60 -4.25 -2.52 -16.93
CA ASN A 60 -3.45 -3.59 -17.53
C ASN A 60 -1.94 -3.35 -17.32
N ALA A 61 -1.19 -4.45 -17.20
CA ALA A 61 0.25 -4.38 -16.93
C ALA A 61 1.02 -3.60 -18.02
N ASP A 62 0.56 -3.65 -19.27
CA ASP A 62 1.18 -2.97 -20.42
C ASP A 62 1.06 -1.44 -20.35
N GLU A 63 0.05 -0.93 -19.64
CA GLU A 63 -0.21 0.51 -19.49
C GLU A 63 0.19 1.03 -18.09
N ALA A 64 0.58 0.14 -17.19
CA ALA A 64 0.95 0.48 -15.83
C ALA A 64 2.32 1.17 -15.80
N THR A 65 2.41 2.28 -15.07
CA THR A 65 3.70 2.95 -14.80
C THR A 65 4.55 2.14 -13.83
N GLY A 66 3.90 1.32 -13.00
CA GLY A 66 4.60 0.43 -12.08
C GLY A 66 3.64 -0.39 -11.23
N PHE A 67 4.21 -1.01 -10.20
CA PHE A 67 3.48 -1.82 -9.25
C PHE A 67 3.80 -1.38 -7.82
N GLY A 68 2.82 -1.54 -6.94
CA GLY A 68 2.97 -1.21 -5.54
C GLY A 68 1.90 -1.86 -4.69
N TYR A 69 1.74 -1.35 -3.48
CA TYR A 69 0.83 -1.94 -2.51
C TYR A 69 -0.18 -0.91 -2.01
N VAL A 70 -1.40 -1.38 -1.79
CA VAL A 70 -2.44 -0.58 -1.14
C VAL A 70 -2.14 -0.52 0.35
N SER A 71 -2.24 0.68 0.94
CA SER A 71 -2.13 0.85 2.38
C SER A 71 -3.19 0.02 3.10
N HIS A 72 -2.78 -0.76 4.11
CA HIS A 72 -3.73 -1.57 4.85
C HIS A 72 -4.76 -0.71 5.60
N PHE A 73 -4.41 0.54 5.96
CA PHE A 73 -5.34 1.49 6.56
C PHE A 73 -6.54 1.84 5.67
N ALA A 74 -6.44 1.64 4.35
CA ALA A 74 -7.55 1.87 3.42
C ALA A 74 -8.54 0.69 3.36
N THR A 75 -8.08 -0.53 3.71
CA THR A 75 -8.85 -1.76 3.55
C THR A 75 -9.20 -2.46 4.87
N CYS A 76 -8.52 -2.11 5.97
CA CYS A 76 -8.79 -2.68 7.27
C CYS A 76 -10.12 -2.16 7.83
N PRO A 77 -11.07 -3.04 8.19
CA PRO A 77 -12.35 -2.63 8.77
C PRO A 77 -12.18 -1.89 10.11
N ASN A 78 -11.11 -2.22 10.83
CA ASN A 78 -10.78 -1.63 12.13
C ASN A 78 -9.76 -0.47 12.01
N ALA A 79 -9.49 0.04 10.81
CA ALA A 79 -8.48 1.09 10.59
C ALA A 79 -8.73 2.36 11.42
N ARG A 80 -10.00 2.71 11.64
CA ARG A 80 -10.40 3.91 12.42
C ARG A 80 -9.84 3.89 13.84
N ASN A 81 -9.68 2.71 14.44
CA ASN A 81 -9.15 2.55 15.79
C ASN A 81 -7.64 2.85 15.88
N HIS A 82 -6.93 2.86 14.76
CA HIS A 82 -5.48 3.06 14.66
C HIS A 82 -5.09 4.43 14.09
N ARG A 83 -6.05 5.18 13.54
CA ARG A 83 -5.87 6.59 13.16
C ARG A 83 -6.06 7.45 14.40
N ARG A 84 -5.07 7.43 15.30
CA ARG A 84 -4.98 8.33 16.46
C ARG A 84 -3.93 9.40 16.21
#